data_AF-A0A838QGF1-F1
#
_entry.id   AF-A0A838QGF1-F1
#
_cell.length_a   1.000
_cell.length_b   1.000
_cell.length_c   1.000
_cell.angle_alpha   90.00
_cell.angle_beta   90.00
_cell.angle_gamma   90.00
#
_symmetry.space_group_name_H-M   'P 1'
#
loop_
_entity.id
_entity.type
_entity.pdbx_description
1 polymer ?
#
loop_
_entity_poly.entity_id
_entity_poly.type
_entity_poly.pdbx_seq_one_letter_code
_entity_poly.pdbx_strand_id
1 'polypeptide(L)'
;MDSQDVTEAPANRSRRSPRTPEGGNGDGDGGGSRPGTTRKSSRGRGRNGNGKASGASSLDLGELLDALKDLRDGDFSVRLPGSADPVIDEIAGAFNGIAERNERLASEAVRVSTTIGREGQMNERASIGRATGGWATITSSINALITDLVSPTTEVARVLTAVAEGDLQQKMTLEIDGKSVQGEFLRIGTTVNTLVDQLGAFASEVTRVAREVGTEGRLGGQASVPGVGGTWKDLTDNVNFMASNLTGQVRNIADVTTAVAKGDLSRKIT
;
A
#
# COMPACT_ATOMS: atom_id res chain seq x y z
N MET A 1 27.52 66.46 -9.55
CA MET A 1 27.12 66.30 -10.96
C MET A 1 26.36 65.01 -11.07
N ASP A 2 25.19 65.13 -11.66
CA ASP A 2 24.02 64.25 -11.71
C ASP A 2 24.16 62.85 -12.31
N SER A 3 23.07 62.09 -12.08
CA SER A 3 22.49 60.99 -12.88
C SER A 3 23.10 59.61 -12.67
N GLN A 4 22.43 58.73 -11.89
CA GLN A 4 21.36 57.81 -12.32
C GLN A 4 21.81 56.83 -13.43
N ASP A 5 21.97 55.55 -13.10
CA ASP A 5 21.08 54.51 -13.66
C ASP A 5 21.09 53.23 -12.81
N VAL A 6 19.92 52.60 -12.79
CA VAL A 6 19.45 51.51 -11.94
C VAL A 6 19.49 50.21 -12.76
N THR A 7 19.97 49.12 -12.17
CA THR A 7 19.62 47.76 -12.65
C THR A 7 19.31 46.85 -11.47
N GLU A 8 18.02 46.79 -11.13
CA GLU A 8 17.41 45.80 -10.24
C GLU A 8 17.35 44.42 -10.91
N ALA A 9 17.69 43.38 -10.13
CA ALA A 9 17.50 41.98 -10.48
C ALA A 9 16.08 41.51 -10.08
N PRO A 10 15.43 40.60 -10.84
CA PRO A 10 14.03 40.26 -10.62
C PRO A 10 13.82 39.23 -9.49
N ALA A 11 12.83 39.52 -8.65
CA ALA A 11 12.28 38.62 -7.64
C ALA A 11 11.49 37.45 -8.27
N ASN A 12 11.82 36.24 -7.84
CA ASN A 12 11.18 34.98 -8.22
C ASN A 12 9.76 34.90 -7.62
N ARG A 13 8.73 35.01 -8.47
CA ARG A 13 7.32 34.82 -8.10
C ARG A 13 6.95 33.34 -8.11
N SER A 14 6.73 32.78 -6.92
CA SER A 14 6.00 31.52 -6.73
C SER A 14 4.61 31.59 -7.36
N ARG A 15 4.39 30.76 -8.38
CA ARG A 15 3.09 30.53 -9.01
C ARG A 15 2.19 29.77 -8.04
N ARG A 16 1.15 30.44 -7.55
CA ARG A 16 0.01 29.86 -6.84
C ARG A 16 -1.08 29.56 -7.88
N SER A 17 -1.50 28.29 -7.99
CA SER A 17 -2.57 27.88 -8.89
C SER A 17 -3.94 28.41 -8.44
N PRO A 18 -4.91 28.63 -9.36
CA PRO A 18 -6.18 29.27 -9.06
C PRO A 18 -7.20 28.28 -8.49
N ARG A 19 -7.96 28.73 -7.49
CA ARG A 19 -9.20 28.08 -7.03
C ARG A 19 -10.32 28.38 -8.02
N THR A 20 -11.03 27.35 -8.44
CA THR A 20 -12.33 27.44 -9.13
C THR A 20 -13.44 27.82 -8.14
N PRO A 21 -14.48 28.57 -8.56
CA PRO A 21 -15.71 28.74 -7.80
C PRO A 21 -16.84 27.92 -8.41
N GLU A 22 -17.44 27.02 -7.63
CA GLU A 22 -18.79 26.51 -7.91
C GLU A 22 -19.63 26.67 -6.64
N GLY A 23 -20.68 27.48 -6.76
CA GLY A 23 -21.77 27.54 -5.81
C GLY A 23 -22.93 26.68 -6.29
N GLY A 24 -23.76 26.22 -5.35
CA GLY A 24 -25.08 25.67 -5.68
C GLY A 24 -25.67 24.73 -4.63
N ASN A 25 -26.42 25.32 -3.71
CA ASN A 25 -27.61 24.79 -3.03
C ASN A 25 -27.55 23.44 -2.29
N GLY A 26 -27.60 23.54 -0.95
CA GLY A 26 -28.11 22.50 -0.06
C GLY A 26 -29.06 23.13 0.95
N ASP A 27 -30.33 23.21 0.58
CA ASP A 27 -31.43 23.50 1.51
C ASP A 27 -31.53 22.35 2.52
N GLY A 28 -31.38 22.67 3.80
CA GLY A 28 -31.59 21.75 4.90
C GLY A 28 -33.07 21.65 5.23
N ASP A 29 -33.70 20.53 4.87
CA ASP A 29 -35.04 20.19 5.33
C ASP A 29 -34.94 19.49 6.70
N GLY A 30 -35.38 20.22 7.73
CA GLY A 30 -35.51 19.77 9.10
C GLY A 30 -36.92 19.23 9.34
N GLY A 31 -37.01 18.10 10.04
CA GLY A 31 -38.23 17.31 10.21
C GLY A 31 -39.46 18.05 10.74
N GLY A 32 -40.63 17.58 10.27
CA GLY A 32 -41.95 17.91 10.77
C GLY A 32 -42.87 16.70 10.72
N SER A 33 -43.37 16.30 11.87
CA SER A 33 -44.27 15.16 12.08
C SER A 33 -45.74 15.46 11.74
N ARG A 34 -46.45 14.42 11.24
CA ARG A 34 -47.91 14.10 11.35
C ARG A 34 -48.93 14.87 10.46
N PRO A 35 -50.19 14.39 10.31
CA PRO A 35 -50.66 13.02 10.03
C PRO A 35 -51.85 12.94 9.01
N GLY A 36 -52.12 11.72 8.52
CA GLY A 36 -53.50 11.22 8.28
C GLY A 36 -54.16 11.52 6.94
N THR A 37 -54.36 10.48 6.11
CA THR A 37 -55.66 10.31 5.43
C THR A 37 -56.10 8.85 5.41
N THR A 38 -57.36 8.72 5.75
CA THR A 38 -58.17 7.55 5.99
C THR A 38 -58.52 6.85 4.68
N ARG A 39 -58.36 5.52 4.61
CA ARG A 39 -59.24 4.72 3.75
C ARG A 39 -59.61 3.40 4.42
N LYS A 40 -60.81 3.43 5.01
CA LYS A 40 -61.61 2.28 5.44
C LYS A 40 -61.86 1.35 4.24
N SER A 41 -61.58 0.06 4.39
CA SER A 41 -62.42 -0.99 3.82
C SER A 41 -62.77 -2.01 4.89
N SER A 42 -63.87 -1.74 5.57
CA SER A 42 -64.57 -2.71 6.41
C SER A 42 -65.43 -3.62 5.53
N ARG A 43 -65.11 -4.92 5.49
CA ARG A 43 -66.13 -5.96 5.32
C ARG A 43 -65.78 -7.12 6.24
N GLY A 44 -66.43 -7.14 7.41
CA GLY A 44 -66.51 -8.31 8.24
C GLY A 44 -67.54 -9.29 7.69
N ARG A 45 -67.19 -10.58 7.72
CA ARG A 45 -68.15 -11.68 7.88
C ARG A 45 -67.40 -12.84 8.52
N GLY A 46 -67.60 -13.01 9.82
CA GLY A 46 -67.26 -14.26 10.48
C GLY A 46 -68.31 -15.31 10.14
N ARG A 47 -67.86 -16.53 9.83
CA ARG A 47 -68.49 -17.75 10.37
C ARG A 47 -67.66 -18.99 10.08
N ASN A 48 -67.47 -19.73 11.18
CA ASN A 48 -67.33 -21.18 11.32
C ASN A 48 -66.16 -21.91 10.66
N GLY A 49 -65.39 -22.55 11.53
CA GLY A 49 -64.43 -23.57 11.17
C GLY A 49 -65.08 -24.78 10.53
N ASN A 50 -64.29 -25.43 9.68
CA ASN A 50 -64.27 -26.87 9.59
C ASN A 50 -62.86 -27.29 9.17
N GLY A 51 -62.35 -28.34 9.81
CA GLY A 51 -60.96 -28.76 9.70
C GLY A 51 -60.49 -29.03 8.27
N LYS A 52 -59.26 -28.60 8.00
CA LYS A 52 -58.30 -29.30 7.13
C LYS A 52 -56.90 -29.04 7.68
N ALA A 53 -56.55 -29.81 8.71
CA ALA A 53 -55.17 -30.25 8.85
C ALA A 53 -54.94 -31.31 7.77
N SER A 54 -54.36 -30.92 6.63
CA SER A 54 -53.63 -31.80 5.70
C SER A 54 -53.26 -31.02 4.44
N GLY A 55 -51.96 -30.91 4.23
CA GLY A 55 -51.34 -30.28 3.08
C GLY A 55 -49.98 -29.77 3.50
N ALA A 56 -49.09 -30.67 3.90
CA ALA A 56 -47.67 -30.34 3.87
C ALA A 56 -47.38 -29.85 2.46
N SER A 57 -46.97 -28.60 2.33
CA SER A 57 -46.63 -27.97 1.05
C SER A 57 -45.53 -28.80 0.40
N SER A 58 -45.91 -29.61 -0.59
CA SER A 58 -44.97 -30.24 -1.51
C SER A 58 -44.32 -29.10 -2.28
N LEU A 59 -43.00 -28.98 -2.18
CA LEU A 59 -42.24 -28.01 -2.97
C LEU A 59 -42.54 -28.28 -4.45
N ASP A 60 -43.05 -27.27 -5.17
CA ASP A 60 -43.32 -27.42 -6.59
C ASP A 60 -41.99 -27.32 -7.37
N LEU A 61 -41.86 -28.09 -8.46
CA LEU A 61 -40.69 -28.00 -9.34
C LEU A 61 -40.51 -26.58 -9.91
N GLY A 62 -41.59 -25.80 -10.00
CA GLY A 62 -41.55 -24.37 -10.33
C GLY A 62 -40.78 -23.55 -9.29
N GLU A 63 -41.06 -23.75 -8.00
CA GLU A 63 -40.37 -23.05 -6.90
C GLU A 63 -38.89 -23.42 -6.83
N LEU A 64 -38.57 -24.71 -7.02
CA LEU A 64 -37.17 -25.16 -7.12
C LEU A 64 -36.46 -24.54 -8.33
N LEU A 65 -37.12 -24.49 -9.49
CA LEU A 65 -36.55 -23.90 -10.70
C LEU A 65 -36.28 -22.40 -10.52
N ASP A 66 -37.20 -21.67 -9.91
CA ASP A 66 -37.02 -20.24 -9.66
C ASP A 66 -35.90 -19.99 -8.64
N ALA A 67 -35.85 -20.76 -7.55
CA ALA A 67 -34.75 -20.69 -6.59
C ALA A 67 -33.38 -21.04 -7.23
N LEU A 68 -33.34 -22.00 -8.16
CA LEU A 68 -32.12 -22.31 -8.93
C LEU A 68 -31.71 -21.17 -9.87
N LYS A 69 -32.67 -20.44 -10.46
CA LYS A 69 -32.37 -19.25 -11.26
C LYS A 69 -31.81 -18.14 -10.39
N ASP A 70 -32.44 -17.87 -9.25
CA ASP A 70 -31.97 -16.86 -8.28
C ASP A 70 -30.54 -17.17 -7.82
N LEU A 71 -30.29 -18.44 -7.44
CA LEU A 71 -28.96 -18.91 -7.05
C LEU A 71 -27.93 -18.76 -8.19
N ARG A 72 -28.29 -19.11 -9.42
CA ARG A 72 -27.44 -18.95 -10.61
C ARG A 72 -27.10 -17.48 -10.88
N ASP A 73 -28.08 -16.61 -10.68
CA ASP A 73 -27.97 -15.17 -10.96
C ASP A 73 -27.29 -14.41 -9.80
N GLY A 74 -26.92 -15.11 -8.72
CA GLY A 74 -26.05 -14.63 -7.65
C GLY A 74 -26.78 -14.23 -6.37
N ASP A 75 -28.10 -14.43 -6.28
CA ASP A 75 -28.81 -14.32 -5.01
C ASP A 75 -28.61 -15.60 -4.19
N PHE A 76 -27.63 -15.56 -3.30
CA PHE A 76 -27.33 -16.67 -2.39
C PHE A 76 -28.15 -16.64 -1.10
N SER A 77 -29.05 -15.66 -0.92
CA SER A 77 -29.91 -15.56 0.27
C SER A 77 -31.19 -16.40 0.17
N VAL A 78 -31.54 -16.83 -1.05
CA VAL A 78 -32.71 -17.68 -1.33
C VAL A 78 -32.67 -18.98 -0.52
N ARG A 79 -33.81 -19.38 0.04
CA ARG A 79 -33.96 -20.63 0.80
C ARG A 79 -35.24 -21.36 0.39
N LEU A 80 -35.12 -22.66 0.19
CA LEU A 80 -36.24 -23.56 -0.03
C LEU A 80 -36.83 -24.01 1.32
N PRO A 81 -38.16 -23.99 1.50
CA PRO A 81 -38.80 -24.50 2.70
C PRO A 81 -38.63 -26.02 2.81
N GLY A 82 -38.69 -26.55 4.04
CA GLY A 82 -38.72 -27.99 4.26
C GLY A 82 -40.01 -28.63 3.73
N SER A 83 -39.96 -29.92 3.42
CA SER A 83 -41.09 -30.67 2.87
C SER A 83 -41.39 -31.93 3.69
N ALA A 84 -42.63 -32.42 3.61
CA ALA A 84 -42.97 -33.71 4.21
C ALA A 84 -42.56 -34.89 3.32
N ASP A 85 -42.29 -34.65 2.03
CA ASP A 85 -41.68 -35.66 1.17
C ASP A 85 -40.17 -35.73 1.47
N PRO A 86 -39.63 -36.89 1.89
CA PRO A 86 -38.23 -37.02 2.30
C PRO A 86 -37.23 -36.66 1.21
N VAL A 87 -37.53 -36.95 -0.06
CA VAL A 87 -36.62 -36.66 -1.17
C VAL A 87 -36.59 -35.16 -1.45
N ILE A 88 -37.76 -34.52 -1.41
CA ILE A 88 -37.87 -33.07 -1.61
C ILE A 88 -37.23 -32.31 -0.44
N ASP A 89 -37.38 -32.80 0.79
CA ASP A 89 -36.72 -32.23 1.97
C ASP A 89 -35.19 -32.35 1.86
N GLU A 90 -34.67 -33.50 1.38
CA GLU A 90 -33.24 -33.68 1.13
C GLU A 90 -32.72 -32.75 0.02
N ILE A 91 -33.48 -32.58 -1.07
CA ILE A 91 -33.15 -31.62 -2.14
C ILE A 91 -33.13 -30.18 -1.61
N ALA A 92 -34.15 -29.78 -0.83
CA ALA A 92 -34.21 -28.46 -0.22
C ALA A 92 -33.02 -28.23 0.72
N GLY A 93 -32.66 -29.23 1.53
CA GLY A 93 -31.49 -29.21 2.40
C GLY A 93 -30.17 -29.07 1.61
N ALA A 94 -30.01 -29.84 0.54
CA ALA A 94 -28.83 -29.77 -0.33
C ALA A 94 -28.72 -28.40 -1.02
N PHE A 95 -29.83 -27.90 -1.58
CA PHE A 95 -29.90 -26.57 -2.19
C PHE A 95 -29.53 -25.48 -1.19
N ASN A 96 -30.16 -25.46 -0.01
CA ASN A 96 -29.89 -24.48 1.03
C ASN A 96 -28.43 -24.53 1.49
N GLY A 97 -27.85 -25.73 1.58
CA GLY A 97 -26.43 -25.90 1.90
C GLY A 97 -25.47 -25.38 0.81
N ILE A 98 -25.85 -25.45 -0.46
CA ILE A 98 -25.09 -24.85 -1.56
C ILE A 98 -25.22 -23.32 -1.51
N ALA A 99 -26.44 -22.80 -1.32
CA ALA A 99 -26.70 -21.37 -1.20
C ALA A 99 -25.89 -20.75 -0.05
N GLU A 100 -25.91 -21.37 1.13
CA GLU A 100 -25.14 -20.92 2.29
C GLU A 100 -23.62 -20.92 2.02
N ARG A 101 -23.09 -21.93 1.32
CA ARG A 101 -21.65 -21.97 0.98
C ARG A 101 -21.26 -20.88 0.00
N ASN A 102 -22.09 -20.63 -1.02
CA ASN A 102 -21.86 -19.55 -1.98
C ASN A 102 -21.89 -18.18 -1.28
N GLU A 103 -22.86 -17.96 -0.41
CA GLU A 103 -22.99 -16.73 0.39
C GLU A 103 -21.75 -16.46 1.25
N ARG A 104 -21.24 -17.51 1.91
CA ARG A 104 -20.00 -17.44 2.70
C ARG A 104 -18.78 -17.14 1.84
N LEU A 105 -18.63 -17.80 0.68
CA LEU A 105 -17.50 -17.54 -0.22
C LEU A 105 -17.53 -16.10 -0.74
N ALA A 106 -18.70 -15.61 -1.16
CA ALA A 106 -18.86 -14.24 -1.64
C ALA A 106 -18.52 -13.22 -0.54
N SER A 107 -19.04 -13.43 0.67
CA SER A 107 -18.74 -12.57 1.82
C SER A 107 -17.26 -12.57 2.17
N GLU A 108 -16.60 -13.74 2.12
CA GLU A 108 -15.16 -13.84 2.37
C GLU A 108 -14.30 -13.18 1.31
N ALA A 109 -14.68 -13.27 0.02
CA ALA A 109 -13.97 -12.54 -1.03
C ALA A 109 -14.02 -11.02 -0.80
N VAL A 110 -15.17 -10.48 -0.36
CA VAL A 110 -15.32 -9.07 -0.01
C VAL A 110 -14.50 -8.70 1.23
N ARG A 111 -14.53 -9.54 2.27
CA ARG A 111 -13.74 -9.31 3.49
C ARG A 111 -12.25 -9.29 3.19
N VAL A 112 -11.73 -10.34 2.56
CA VAL A 112 -10.30 -10.50 2.27
C VAL A 112 -9.80 -9.38 1.36
N SER A 113 -10.57 -8.98 0.34
CA SER A 113 -10.19 -7.85 -0.52
C SER A 113 -10.13 -6.52 0.22
N THR A 114 -11.01 -6.30 1.21
CA THR A 114 -10.99 -5.10 2.05
C THR A 114 -9.81 -5.11 3.01
N THR A 115 -9.64 -6.21 3.74
CA THR A 115 -8.64 -6.32 4.82
C THR A 115 -7.21 -6.37 4.27
N ILE A 116 -6.94 -7.13 3.21
CA ILE A 116 -5.61 -7.18 2.61
C ILE A 116 -5.37 -5.96 1.71
N GLY A 117 -6.36 -5.58 0.89
CA GLY A 117 -6.19 -4.55 -0.13
C GLY A 117 -6.27 -3.11 0.39
N ARG A 118 -7.20 -2.82 1.33
CA ARG A 118 -7.40 -1.45 1.86
C ARG A 118 -6.76 -1.24 3.22
N GLU A 119 -6.83 -2.23 4.10
CA GLU A 119 -6.31 -2.12 5.48
C GLU A 119 -4.85 -2.58 5.60
N GLY A 120 -4.33 -3.27 4.58
CA GLY A 120 -2.93 -3.73 4.55
C GLY A 120 -2.62 -4.86 5.53
N GLN A 121 -3.63 -5.58 6.02
CA GLN A 121 -3.45 -6.69 6.94
C GLN A 121 -3.05 -7.96 6.18
N MET A 122 -1.78 -8.02 5.76
CA MET A 122 -1.23 -9.05 4.88
C MET A 122 -1.15 -10.46 5.50
N ASN A 123 -1.36 -10.57 6.83
CA ASN A 123 -1.36 -11.84 7.55
C ASN A 123 -2.73 -12.55 7.55
N GLU A 124 -3.78 -11.86 7.11
CA GLU A 124 -5.12 -12.43 7.03
C GLU A 124 -5.22 -13.46 5.90
N ARG A 125 -6.07 -14.46 6.12
CA ARG A 125 -6.31 -15.57 5.17
C ARG A 125 -7.80 -15.77 4.97
N ALA A 126 -8.18 -16.19 3.77
CA ALA A 126 -9.55 -16.55 3.44
C ALA A 126 -9.93 -17.85 4.15
N SER A 127 -11.16 -17.91 4.70
CA SER A 127 -11.69 -19.11 5.35
C SER A 127 -13.20 -19.18 5.21
N ILE A 128 -13.71 -20.26 4.60
CA ILE A 128 -15.16 -20.51 4.44
C ILE A 128 -15.67 -21.60 5.40
N GLY A 129 -14.92 -21.89 6.47
CA GLY A 129 -15.21 -22.97 7.43
C GLY A 129 -14.74 -24.35 6.95
N ARG A 130 -15.45 -25.42 7.31
CA ARG A 130 -15.15 -26.80 6.86
C ARG A 130 -15.46 -26.95 5.37
N ALA A 131 -14.47 -26.64 4.53
CA ALA A 131 -14.51 -26.88 3.10
C ALA A 131 -13.91 -28.26 2.76
N THR A 132 -14.51 -28.96 1.82
CA THR A 132 -14.00 -30.23 1.26
C THR A 132 -14.10 -30.22 -0.25
N GLY A 133 -13.29 -31.04 -0.93
CA GLY A 133 -13.28 -31.12 -2.39
C GLY A 133 -12.94 -29.77 -3.05
N GLY A 134 -13.64 -29.41 -4.12
CA GLY A 134 -13.38 -28.18 -4.89
C GLY A 134 -13.42 -26.90 -4.06
N TRP A 135 -14.22 -26.85 -2.99
CA TRP A 135 -14.26 -25.71 -2.08
C TRP A 135 -12.94 -25.51 -1.32
N ALA A 136 -12.37 -26.62 -0.82
CA ALA A 136 -11.07 -26.57 -0.15
C ALA A 136 -9.98 -26.16 -1.14
N THR A 137 -10.04 -26.66 -2.37
CA THR A 137 -9.12 -26.28 -3.45
C THR A 137 -9.20 -24.77 -3.71
N ILE A 138 -10.40 -24.20 -3.88
CA ILE A 138 -10.58 -22.76 -4.14
C ILE A 138 -10.00 -21.92 -2.99
N THR A 139 -10.33 -22.25 -1.73
CA THR A 139 -9.79 -21.51 -0.57
C THR A 139 -8.26 -21.63 -0.50
N SER A 140 -7.71 -22.81 -0.76
CA SER A 140 -6.25 -23.01 -0.79
C SER A 140 -5.58 -22.21 -1.89
N SER A 141 -6.17 -22.13 -3.09
CA SER A 141 -5.65 -21.33 -4.21
C SER A 141 -5.68 -19.84 -3.89
N ILE A 142 -6.76 -19.33 -3.28
CA ILE A 142 -6.83 -17.93 -2.84
C ILE A 142 -5.72 -17.64 -1.82
N ASN A 143 -5.55 -18.51 -0.83
CA ASN A 143 -4.53 -18.33 0.22
C ASN A 143 -3.10 -18.46 -0.32
N ALA A 144 -2.88 -19.32 -1.32
CA ALA A 144 -1.60 -19.40 -2.03
C ALA A 144 -1.30 -18.11 -2.78
N LEU A 145 -2.26 -17.59 -3.56
CA LEU A 145 -2.11 -16.31 -4.25
C LEU A 145 -1.85 -15.14 -3.30
N ILE A 146 -2.56 -15.10 -2.16
CA ILE A 146 -2.31 -14.11 -1.11
C ILE A 146 -0.85 -14.21 -0.63
N THR A 147 -0.39 -15.42 -0.32
CA THR A 147 0.97 -15.65 0.18
C THR A 147 2.02 -15.23 -0.85
N ASP A 148 1.82 -15.59 -2.12
CA ASP A 148 2.72 -15.27 -3.23
C ASP A 148 2.82 -13.76 -3.50
N LEU A 149 1.75 -12.99 -3.22
CA LEU A 149 1.75 -11.52 -3.34
C LEU A 149 2.28 -10.81 -2.09
N VAL A 150 1.99 -11.35 -0.91
CA VAL A 150 2.37 -10.75 0.39
C VAL A 150 3.86 -10.90 0.67
N SER A 151 4.44 -12.05 0.32
CA SER A 151 5.83 -12.37 0.68
C SER A 151 6.83 -11.35 0.10
N PRO A 152 6.83 -11.01 -1.21
CA PRO A 152 7.72 -9.99 -1.75
C PRO A 152 7.49 -8.60 -1.14
N THR A 153 6.23 -8.24 -0.87
CA THR A 153 5.88 -6.92 -0.31
C THR A 153 6.41 -6.76 1.11
N THR A 154 6.33 -7.82 1.91
CA THR A 154 6.85 -7.85 3.28
C THR A 154 8.38 -7.77 3.28
N GLU A 155 9.03 -8.44 2.34
CA GLU A 155 10.49 -8.41 2.19
C GLU A 155 11.00 -7.02 1.79
N VAL A 156 10.29 -6.32 0.88
CA VAL A 156 10.60 -4.92 0.55
C VAL A 156 10.48 -4.04 1.79
N ALA A 157 9.39 -4.17 2.56
CA ALA A 157 9.20 -3.38 3.77
C ALA A 157 10.33 -3.61 4.78
N ARG A 158 10.74 -4.88 5.00
CA ARG A 158 11.85 -5.24 5.89
C ARG A 158 13.16 -4.53 5.49
N VAL A 159 13.52 -4.58 4.21
CA VAL A 159 14.76 -3.95 3.72
C VAL A 159 14.68 -2.42 3.84
N LEU A 160 13.53 -1.81 3.54
CA LEU A 160 13.35 -0.37 3.72
C LEU A 160 13.47 0.05 5.19
N THR A 161 12.94 -0.75 6.12
CA THR A 161 13.14 -0.52 7.56
C THR A 161 14.63 -0.61 7.94
N ALA A 162 15.34 -1.63 7.46
CA ALA A 162 16.78 -1.77 7.72
C ALA A 162 17.58 -0.56 7.20
N VAL A 163 17.28 -0.10 5.98
CA VAL A 163 17.89 1.10 5.39
C VAL A 163 17.59 2.35 6.22
N ALA A 164 16.35 2.49 6.71
CA ALA A 164 15.95 3.62 7.54
C ALA A 164 16.66 3.61 8.92
N GLU A 165 17.00 2.44 9.45
CA GLU A 165 17.80 2.26 10.66
C GLU A 165 19.31 2.41 10.41
N GLY A 166 19.73 2.58 9.16
CA GLY A 166 21.12 2.75 8.75
C GLY A 166 21.86 1.45 8.44
N ASP A 167 21.16 0.30 8.44
CA ASP A 167 21.72 -0.97 8.02
C ASP A 167 21.62 -1.13 6.49
N LEU A 168 22.72 -0.78 5.82
CA LEU A 168 22.86 -0.84 4.36
C LEU A 168 23.48 -2.17 3.88
N GLN A 169 23.61 -3.17 4.76
CA GLN A 169 24.10 -4.50 4.37
C GLN A 169 22.95 -5.46 4.04
N GLN A 170 21.75 -5.17 4.55
CA GLN A 170 20.57 -6.00 4.30
C GLN A 170 20.04 -5.79 2.88
N LYS A 171 20.08 -6.88 2.10
CA LYS A 171 19.49 -6.94 0.75
C LYS A 171 18.16 -7.67 0.77
N MET A 172 17.36 -7.40 -0.27
CA MET A 172 16.17 -8.17 -0.58
C MET A 172 16.57 -9.53 -1.13
N THR A 173 15.99 -10.57 -0.55
CA THR A 173 16.15 -11.95 -1.04
C THR A 173 15.36 -12.10 -2.33
N LEU A 174 16.04 -12.50 -3.42
CA LEU A 174 15.41 -12.73 -4.73
C LEU A 174 15.03 -14.20 -4.96
N GLU A 175 15.02 -14.99 -3.89
CA GLU A 175 14.53 -16.37 -3.86
C GLU A 175 13.58 -16.53 -2.67
N ILE A 176 12.38 -17.03 -2.93
CA ILE A 176 11.34 -17.25 -1.93
C ILE A 176 10.95 -18.73 -2.01
N ASP A 177 11.06 -19.45 -0.90
CA ASP A 177 10.76 -20.90 -0.80
C ASP A 177 11.47 -21.75 -1.88
N GLY A 178 12.74 -21.43 -2.17
CA GLY A 178 13.55 -22.14 -3.16
C GLY A 178 13.21 -21.84 -4.62
N LYS A 179 12.38 -20.82 -4.87
CA LYS A 179 12.05 -20.34 -6.22
C LYS A 179 12.58 -18.92 -6.41
N SER A 180 13.28 -18.68 -7.51
CA SER A 180 13.69 -17.33 -7.88
C SER A 180 12.45 -16.47 -8.17
N VAL A 181 12.46 -15.25 -7.64
CA VAL A 181 11.46 -14.22 -7.91
C VAL A 181 11.53 -13.86 -9.39
N GLN A 182 10.37 -13.66 -10.03
CA GLN A 182 10.27 -13.39 -11.47
C GLN A 182 9.45 -12.14 -11.77
N GLY A 183 9.51 -11.68 -13.02
CA GLY A 183 8.68 -10.60 -13.53
C GLY A 183 8.86 -9.28 -12.76
N GLU A 184 7.75 -8.63 -12.43
CA GLU A 184 7.77 -7.32 -11.78
C GLU A 184 8.38 -7.37 -10.37
N PHE A 185 8.18 -8.46 -9.61
CA PHE A 185 8.79 -8.59 -8.28
C PHE A 185 10.32 -8.68 -8.36
N LEU A 186 10.87 -9.34 -9.39
CA LEU A 186 12.33 -9.40 -9.59
C LEU A 186 12.89 -8.02 -9.90
N ARG A 187 12.18 -7.27 -10.75
CA ARG A 187 12.54 -5.90 -11.09
C ARG A 187 12.54 -5.00 -9.86
N ILE A 188 11.48 -5.06 -9.04
CA ILE A 188 11.38 -4.30 -7.78
C ILE A 188 12.56 -4.66 -6.88
N GLY A 189 12.80 -5.95 -6.62
CA GLY A 189 13.89 -6.37 -5.74
C GLY A 189 15.28 -6.00 -6.25
N THR A 190 15.49 -6.06 -7.57
CA THR A 190 16.74 -5.60 -8.19
C THR A 190 16.93 -4.09 -8.02
N THR A 191 15.87 -3.30 -8.21
CA THR A 191 15.90 -1.85 -7.99
C THR A 191 16.18 -1.51 -6.52
N VAL A 192 15.51 -2.18 -5.57
CA VAL A 192 15.77 -2.01 -4.13
C VAL A 192 17.21 -2.34 -3.79
N ASN A 193 17.73 -3.48 -4.26
CA ASN A 193 19.13 -3.87 -4.02
C ASN A 193 20.13 -2.86 -4.61
N THR A 194 19.84 -2.33 -5.80
CA THR A 194 20.67 -1.28 -6.41
C THR A 194 20.68 -0.01 -5.57
N LEU A 195 19.52 0.39 -5.00
CA LEU A 195 19.44 1.55 -4.10
C LEU A 195 20.24 1.32 -2.81
N VAL A 196 20.14 0.13 -2.21
CA VAL A 196 20.93 -0.25 -1.03
C VAL A 196 22.44 -0.16 -1.34
N ASP A 197 22.87 -0.69 -2.48
CA ASP A 197 24.27 -0.64 -2.90
C ASP A 197 24.79 0.80 -3.11
N GLN A 198 23.98 1.65 -3.74
CA GLN A 198 24.32 3.06 -3.94
C GLN A 198 24.44 3.82 -2.62
N LEU A 199 23.49 3.61 -1.71
CA LEU A 199 23.52 4.19 -0.37
C LEU A 199 24.74 3.73 0.42
N GLY A 200 25.04 2.42 0.39
CA GLY A 200 26.17 1.83 1.09
C GLY A 200 27.51 2.35 0.59
N ALA A 201 27.65 2.47 -0.74
CA ALA A 201 28.84 3.05 -1.36
C ALA A 201 29.03 4.52 -0.98
N PHE A 202 27.95 5.32 -1.04
CA PHE A 202 28.00 6.72 -0.65
C PHE A 202 28.39 6.91 0.82
N ALA A 203 27.73 6.18 1.73
CA ALA A 203 28.01 6.27 3.17
C ALA A 203 29.46 5.89 3.51
N SER A 204 29.97 4.83 2.88
CA SER A 204 31.36 4.39 3.04
C SER A 204 32.33 5.47 2.58
N GLU A 205 32.06 6.09 1.44
CA GLU A 205 32.94 7.07 0.84
C GLU A 205 32.98 8.39 1.61
N VAL A 206 31.82 8.86 2.06
CA VAL A 206 31.74 10.06 2.92
C VAL A 206 32.50 9.83 4.22
N THR A 207 32.35 8.66 4.83
CA THR A 207 33.06 8.31 6.08
C THR A 207 34.57 8.24 5.85
N ARG A 208 35.01 7.65 4.73
CA ARG A 208 36.42 7.58 4.36
C ARG A 208 37.03 8.97 4.19
N VAL A 209 36.40 9.85 3.40
CA VAL A 209 36.91 11.20 3.15
C VAL A 209 36.91 12.04 4.43
N ALA A 210 35.86 11.94 5.24
CA ALA A 210 35.80 12.63 6.53
C ALA A 210 36.96 12.20 7.46
N ARG A 211 37.27 10.89 7.51
CA ARG A 211 38.39 10.38 8.30
C ARG A 211 39.74 10.84 7.75
N GLU A 212 39.95 10.70 6.44
CA GLU A 212 41.23 11.05 5.78
C GLU A 212 41.55 12.54 5.92
N VAL A 213 40.62 13.41 5.53
CA VAL A 213 40.86 14.86 5.50
C VAL A 213 40.68 15.49 6.87
N GLY A 214 39.71 15.02 7.65
CA GLY A 214 39.35 15.62 8.94
C GLY A 214 40.15 15.10 10.14
N THR A 215 40.54 13.82 10.15
CA THR A 215 41.19 13.20 11.32
C THR A 215 42.64 12.79 11.05
N GLU A 216 42.90 12.14 9.92
CA GLU A 216 44.25 11.64 9.58
C GLU A 216 45.15 12.73 8.98
N GLY A 217 44.59 13.89 8.62
CA GLY A 217 45.33 14.99 8.01
C GLY A 217 45.86 14.68 6.60
N ARG A 218 45.31 13.65 5.94
CA ARG A 218 45.60 13.30 4.55
C ARG A 218 44.84 14.25 3.62
N LEU A 219 45.49 15.39 3.36
CA LEU A 219 44.90 16.48 2.59
C LEU A 219 44.79 16.12 1.09
N GLY A 220 43.65 16.43 0.50
CA GLY A 220 43.34 16.18 -0.92
C GLY A 220 42.52 14.92 -1.19
N GLY A 221 42.06 14.21 -0.15
CA GLY A 221 41.10 13.11 -0.30
C GLY A 221 39.79 13.58 -0.93
N GLN A 222 39.29 12.81 -1.89
CA GLN A 222 38.02 13.07 -2.58
C GLN A 222 37.18 11.80 -2.63
N ALA A 223 35.87 11.98 -2.54
CA ALA A 223 34.85 10.98 -2.69
C ALA A 223 34.62 10.67 -4.17
N SER A 224 34.60 9.39 -4.51
CA SER A 224 34.20 8.85 -5.80
C SER A 224 33.20 7.72 -5.60
N VAL A 225 31.94 7.97 -5.96
CA VAL A 225 30.88 6.96 -5.88
C VAL A 225 30.48 6.55 -7.30
N PRO A 226 30.74 5.31 -7.74
CA PRO A 226 30.42 4.88 -9.10
C PRO A 226 28.91 4.88 -9.39
N GLY A 227 28.53 5.26 -10.60
CA GLY A 227 27.15 5.12 -11.07
C GLY A 227 26.13 6.10 -10.46
N VAL A 228 26.57 7.09 -9.69
CA VAL A 228 25.68 8.12 -9.13
C VAL A 228 25.39 9.23 -10.14
N GLY A 229 24.13 9.65 -10.18
CA GLY A 229 23.64 10.79 -10.96
C GLY A 229 22.61 11.60 -10.16
N GLY A 230 22.23 12.78 -10.67
CA GLY A 230 21.29 13.68 -10.01
C GLY A 230 21.74 14.07 -8.60
N THR A 231 20.81 14.05 -7.64
CA THR A 231 21.07 14.47 -6.25
C THR A 231 22.26 13.76 -5.59
N TRP A 232 22.50 12.49 -5.91
CA TRP A 232 23.64 11.74 -5.36
C TRP A 232 24.98 12.27 -5.84
N LYS A 233 25.05 12.69 -7.11
CA LYS A 233 26.24 13.33 -7.66
C LYS A 233 26.46 14.69 -7.01
N ASP A 234 25.41 15.49 -6.88
CA ASP A 234 25.49 16.81 -6.26
C ASP A 234 25.99 16.73 -4.80
N LEU A 235 25.51 15.74 -4.03
CA LEU A 235 25.98 15.49 -2.67
C LEU A 235 27.46 15.07 -2.63
N THR A 236 27.89 14.21 -3.54
CA THR A 236 29.29 13.80 -3.66
C THR A 236 30.20 14.99 -4.00
N ASP A 237 29.78 15.82 -4.95
CA ASP A 237 30.50 17.02 -5.37
C ASP A 237 30.60 18.05 -4.24
N ASN A 238 29.53 18.21 -3.43
CA ASN A 238 29.54 19.06 -2.25
C ASN A 238 30.52 18.58 -1.16
N VAL A 239 30.59 17.27 -0.90
CA VAL A 239 31.59 16.69 0.03
C VAL A 239 33.00 16.94 -0.48
N ASN A 240 33.23 16.78 -1.79
CA ASN A 240 34.51 17.07 -2.43
C ASN A 240 34.91 18.54 -2.33
N PHE A 241 33.96 19.45 -2.52
CA PHE A 241 34.20 20.88 -2.36
C PHE A 241 34.61 21.22 -0.92
N MET A 242 33.91 20.66 0.07
CA MET A 242 34.25 20.83 1.49
C MET A 242 35.67 20.31 1.80
N ALA A 243 35.99 19.10 1.35
CA ALA A 243 37.30 18.48 1.53
C ALA A 243 38.44 19.28 0.88
N SER A 244 38.19 19.80 -0.33
CA SER A 244 39.14 20.66 -1.06
C SER A 244 39.39 21.97 -0.33
N ASN A 245 38.33 22.63 0.17
CA ASN A 245 38.45 23.87 0.92
C ASN A 245 39.24 23.66 2.22
N LEU A 246 38.93 22.60 2.98
CA LEU A 246 39.67 22.28 4.20
C LEU A 246 41.15 21.99 3.91
N THR A 247 41.44 21.25 2.84
CA THR A 247 42.80 21.00 2.36
C THR A 247 43.54 22.30 2.04
N GLY A 248 42.89 23.22 1.31
CA GLY A 248 43.46 24.52 0.98
C GLY A 248 43.78 25.36 2.22
N GLN A 249 42.84 25.43 3.16
CA GLN A 249 42.99 26.16 4.41
C GLN A 249 44.17 25.63 5.25
N VAL A 250 44.27 24.30 5.43
CA VAL A 250 45.36 23.70 6.23
C VAL A 250 46.73 23.91 5.56
N ARG A 251 46.82 23.78 4.23
CA ARG A 251 48.08 24.06 3.51
C ARG A 251 48.48 25.53 3.61
N ASN A 252 47.53 26.46 3.48
CA ASN A 252 47.80 27.89 3.65
C ASN A 252 48.37 28.20 5.04
N ILE A 253 47.78 27.61 6.09
CA ILE A 253 48.29 27.74 7.47
C ILE A 253 49.70 27.16 7.59
N ALA A 254 49.97 25.99 7.01
CA ALA A 254 51.29 25.36 7.03
C ALA A 254 52.35 26.24 6.33
N ASP A 255 52.01 26.84 5.18
CA ASP A 255 52.89 27.73 4.43
C ASP A 255 53.20 29.01 5.21
N VAL A 256 52.18 29.64 5.81
CA VAL A 256 52.36 30.84 6.65
C VAL A 256 53.21 30.52 7.88
N THR A 257 52.94 29.39 8.55
CA THR A 257 53.72 28.96 9.73
C THR A 257 55.18 28.70 9.36
N THR A 258 55.43 28.10 8.18
CA THR A 258 56.78 27.89 7.66
C THR A 258 57.49 29.20 7.34
N ALA A 259 56.80 30.19 6.78
CA ALA A 259 57.35 31.51 6.51
C ALA A 259 57.73 32.24 7.81
N VAL A 260 56.83 32.22 8.80
CA VAL A 260 57.07 32.80 10.13
C VAL A 260 58.28 32.14 10.80
N ALA A 261 58.41 30.80 10.73
CA ALA A 261 59.55 30.08 11.27
C ALA A 261 60.89 30.44 10.58
N LYS A 262 60.84 30.87 9.32
CA LYS A 262 61.99 31.40 8.55
C LYS A 262 62.23 32.90 8.75
N GLY A 263 61.43 33.56 9.59
CA GLY A 263 61.53 34.99 9.90
C GLY A 263 60.75 35.92 8.96
N ASP A 264 59.95 35.38 8.03
CA ASP A 264 59.09 36.17 7.14
C ASP A 264 57.68 36.34 7.75
N LEU A 265 57.47 37.49 8.39
CA LEU A 265 56.19 37.88 8.98
C LEU A 265 55.24 38.57 7.98
N SER A 266 55.63 38.71 6.71
CA SER A 266 54.81 39.40 5.70
C SER A 266 53.65 38.53 5.18
N ARG A 267 53.72 37.20 5.37
CA ARG A 267 52.71 36.23 4.93
C ARG A 267 51.51 36.21 5.88
N LYS A 268 50.29 36.14 5.32
CA LYS A 268 49.02 36.10 6.06
C LYS A 268 48.19 34.89 5.68
N ILE A 269 47.40 34.40 6.63
CA ILE A 269 46.41 33.36 6.38
C ILE A 269 45.29 33.96 5.51
N THR A 270 44.95 33.29 4.41
CA THR A 270 43.91 33.70 3.45
C THR A 270 43.07 32.51 3.03
#